data_AF-I4FKF7-F1
#
_entry.id   AF-I4FKF7-F1
#
_cell.length_a   1.000
_cell.length_b   1.000
_cell.length_c   1.000
_cell.angle_alpha   90.00
_cell.angle_beta   90.00
_cell.angle_gamma   90.00
#
_symmetry.space_group_name_H-M   'P 1'
#
loop_
_entity.id
_entity.type
_entity.pdbx_description
1 polymer ?
#
loop_
_entity_poly.entity_id
_entity_poly.type
_entity_poly.pdbx_seq_one_letter_code
_entity_poly.pdbx_strand_id
1 'polypeptide(L)'
;MYGAELIVADRWFPSSKICSNCGYKKESLSLSERVFDCEQCSFVCDRDLNASLNLASLAVSSTVSAWGVDSADTATLKQEISFKFAHE
;
A
#
# COMPACT_ATOMS: atom_id res chain seq x y z
N MET A 1 6.02 23.53 15.54
CA MET A 1 5.30 22.38 14.95
C MET A 1 6.12 21.91 13.76
N TYR A 2 6.50 20.63 13.72
CA TYR A 2 7.30 20.07 12.62
C TYR A 2 6.39 19.96 11.39
N GLY A 3 6.79 20.52 10.24
CA GLY A 3 6.00 20.60 9.01
C GLY A 3 5.77 19.25 8.31
N ALA A 4 5.32 18.24 9.05
CA ALA A 4 5.02 16.91 8.55
C ALA A 4 3.54 16.79 8.20
N GLU A 5 3.26 16.09 7.10
CA GLU A 5 1.92 15.73 6.65
C GLU A 5 1.53 14.34 7.18
N LEU A 6 0.28 14.19 7.63
CA LEU A 6 -0.26 12.90 8.07
C LEU A 6 -1.08 12.27 6.94
N ILE A 7 -0.66 11.09 6.49
CA ILE A 7 -1.38 10.27 5.50
C ILE A 7 -1.92 9.04 6.20
N VAL A 8 -3.23 8.84 6.12
CA VAL A 8 -3.93 7.75 6.79
C VAL A 8 -4.19 6.61 5.80
N ALA A 9 -3.64 5.43 6.09
CA ALA A 9 -3.92 4.22 5.33
C ALA A 9 -5.36 3.74 5.56
N ASP A 10 -5.92 3.03 4.57
CA ASP A 10 -7.20 2.33 4.77
C ASP A 10 -7.11 1.30 5.89
N ARG A 11 -8.19 1.13 6.67
CA ARG A 11 -8.24 0.20 7.81
C ARG A 11 -7.90 -1.24 7.41
N TRP A 12 -8.24 -1.64 6.19
CA TRP A 12 -8.07 -2.99 5.68
C TRP A 12 -6.87 -3.12 4.72
N PHE A 13 -6.03 -2.08 4.62
CA PHE A 13 -4.81 -2.15 3.83
C PHE A 13 -3.91 -3.28 4.35
N PRO A 14 -3.61 -4.31 3.53
CA PRO A 14 -2.94 -5.51 4.00
C PRO A 14 -1.41 -5.33 4.07
N SER A 15 -0.96 -4.32 4.80
CA SER A 15 0.46 -3.90 4.89
C SER A 15 1.40 -5.03 5.29
N SER A 16 0.98 -5.92 6.21
CA SER A 16 1.81 -7.05 6.65
C SER A 16 1.80 -8.25 5.69
N LYS A 17 0.83 -8.32 4.76
CA LYS A 17 0.64 -9.46 3.83
C LYS A 17 1.13 -9.18 2.41
N ILE A 18 1.25 -7.91 2.01
CA ILE A 18 1.84 -7.53 0.72
C ILE A 18 3.36 -7.61 0.83
N CYS A 19 4.02 -8.18 -0.16
CA CYS A 19 5.48 -8.12 -0.26
C CYS A 19 5.90 -6.72 -0.68
N SER A 20 6.71 -6.06 0.15
CA SER A 20 7.24 -4.72 -0.15
C SER A 20 8.19 -4.67 -1.36
N ASN A 21 8.68 -5.83 -1.82
CA ASN A 21 9.58 -5.92 -2.96
C ASN A 21 8.86 -6.12 -4.30
N CYS A 22 7.87 -7.03 -4.36
CA CYS A 22 7.20 -7.40 -5.62
C CYS A 22 5.69 -7.16 -5.65
N GLY A 23 5.07 -6.75 -4.54
CA GLY A 23 3.64 -6.51 -4.46
C GLY A 23 2.76 -7.76 -4.30
N TYR A 24 3.34 -8.97 -4.30
CA TYR A 24 2.58 -10.20 -4.07
C TYR A 24 1.90 -10.18 -2.70
N LYS A 25 0.60 -10.45 -2.67
CA LYS A 25 -0.17 -10.54 -1.44
C LYS A 25 -0.27 -12.00 -1.00
N LYS A 26 0.10 -12.27 0.25
CA LYS A 26 -0.16 -13.55 0.89
C LYS A 26 -1.61 -13.70 1.31
N GLU A 27 -2.13 -14.91 1.19
CA GLU A 27 -3.49 -15.26 1.60
C GLU A 27 -3.57 -15.39 3.13
N SER A 28 -2.67 -16.15 3.71
CA SER A 28 -2.52 -16.34 5.15
C SER A 28 -1.18 -15.83 5.64
N LEU A 29 -1.23 -15.19 6.81
CA LEU A 29 -0.06 -14.86 7.62
C LEU A 29 -0.57 -14.72 9.06
N SER A 30 -0.09 -15.59 9.93
CA SER A 30 -0.43 -15.62 11.35
C SER A 30 0.31 -14.53 12.12
N LEU A 31 -0.26 -14.11 13.25
CA LEU A 31 0.39 -13.12 14.12
C LEU A 31 1.66 -13.64 14.80
N SER A 32 1.78 -14.96 14.95
CA SER A 32 2.98 -15.64 15.45
C SER A 32 4.13 -15.64 14.45
N GLU A 33 3.85 -15.55 13.15
CA GLU A 33 4.88 -15.43 12.12
C GLU A 33 5.48 -14.03 12.18
N ARG A 34 6.74 -13.96 12.67
CA ARG A 34 7.52 -12.71 12.77
C ARG A 34 8.37 -12.44 11.53
N VAL A 35 8.64 -13.47 10.74
CA VAL A 35 9.39 -13.37 9.48
C VAL A 35 8.40 -13.39 8.32
N PHE A 36 8.54 -12.43 7.42
CA PHE A 36 7.86 -12.43 6.14
C PHE A 36 8.80 -13.05 5.09
N ASP A 37 8.36 -14.14 4.47
CA ASP A 37 9.04 -14.82 3.37
C ASP A 37 8.17 -14.81 2.11
N CYS A 38 8.62 -14.16 1.04
CA CYS A 38 7.85 -14.03 -0.19
C CYS A 38 7.97 -15.25 -1.12
N GLU A 39 6.86 -15.92 -1.36
CA GLU A 39 6.76 -17.08 -2.27
C GLU A 39 7.00 -16.76 -3.75
N GLN A 40 6.93 -15.47 -4.16
CA GLN A 40 7.10 -15.06 -5.55
C GLN A 40 8.50 -14.54 -5.89
N CYS A 41 9.17 -13.86 -4.95
CA CYS A 41 10.46 -13.23 -5.22
C CYS A 41 11.57 -13.64 -4.24
N SER A 42 11.29 -14.58 -3.32
CA SER A 42 12.24 -15.06 -2.30
C SER A 42 12.78 -13.95 -1.37
N PHE A 43 12.08 -12.80 -1.30
CA PHE A 43 12.40 -11.74 -0.36
C PHE A 43 12.04 -12.15 1.07
N VAL A 44 13.00 -12.06 1.99
CA VAL A 44 12.82 -12.42 3.40
C VAL A 44 13.20 -11.24 4.29
N CYS A 45 12.32 -10.85 5.21
CA CYS A 45 12.61 -9.85 6.25
C CYS A 45 11.68 -10.00 7.46
N ASP A 46 11.84 -9.13 8.47
CA ASP A 46 10.86 -9.05 9.56
C ASP A 46 9.49 -8.55 9.03
N ARG A 47 8.41 -9.15 9.51
CA ARG A 47 7.04 -8.82 9.07
C ARG A 47 6.68 -7.36 9.35
N ASP A 48 7.09 -6.81 10.49
CA ASP A 48 6.77 -5.44 10.87
C ASP A 48 7.61 -4.46 10.02
N LEU A 49 8.84 -4.83 9.64
CA LEU A 49 9.64 -4.10 8.64
C LEU A 49 8.94 -4.10 7.27
N ASN A 50 8.50 -5.26 6.76
CA ASN A 50 7.73 -5.35 5.52
C ASN A 50 6.48 -4.44 5.56
N ALA A 51 5.73 -4.47 6.66
CA ALA A 51 4.56 -3.62 6.85
C ALA A 51 4.90 -2.12 6.83
N SER A 52 6.00 -1.72 7.47
CA SER A 52 6.45 -0.33 7.47
C SER A 52 6.82 0.18 6.08
N LEU A 53 7.48 -0.66 5.26
CA LEU A 53 7.85 -0.33 3.89
C LEU A 53 6.60 -0.15 3.01
N ASN A 54 5.60 -1.01 3.19
CA ASN A 54 4.34 -0.88 2.46
C ASN A 54 3.56 0.38 2.84
N LEU A 55 3.55 0.77 4.12
CA LEU A 55 2.94 2.03 4.57
C LEU A 55 3.70 3.24 4.04
N ALA A 56 5.03 3.20 4.01
CA ALA A 56 5.85 4.26 3.41
C ALA A 56 5.58 4.39 1.91
N SER A 57 5.47 3.27 1.19
CA SER A 57 5.12 3.28 -0.24
C SER A 57 3.72 3.85 -0.49
N LEU A 58 2.73 3.52 0.35
CA LEU A 58 1.38 4.07 0.24
C LEU A 58 1.38 5.60 0.45
N ALA A 59 2.15 6.09 1.41
CA ALA A 59 2.31 7.51 1.68
C ALA A 59 2.92 8.24 0.47
N VAL A 60 4.04 7.73 -0.06
CA VAL A 60 4.70 8.31 -1.24
C VAL A 60 3.73 8.37 -2.43
N SER A 61 3.03 7.28 -2.73
CA SER A 61 2.05 7.23 -3.82
C SER A 61 0.89 8.21 -3.64
N SER A 62 0.51 8.53 -2.40
CA SER A 62 -0.52 9.53 -2.10
C SER A 62 -0.02 10.96 -2.27
N THR A 63 1.30 11.19 -2.12
CA THR A 63 1.94 12.51 -2.20
C THR A 63 2.51 12.86 -3.57
N VAL A 64 2.38 12.01 -4.60
CA VAL A 64 2.92 12.32 -5.94
C VAL A 64 2.08 13.41 -6.62
N SER A 65 2.26 14.66 -6.17
CA SER A 65 2.28 15.80 -7.07
C SER A 65 3.70 15.85 -7.61
N ALA A 66 3.93 15.19 -8.75
CA ALA A 66 5.08 15.53 -9.57
C ALA A 66 5.00 17.04 -9.82
N TRP A 67 6.09 17.78 -9.58
CA TRP A 67 6.15 19.22 -9.83
C TRP A 67 5.39 19.60 -11.11
N GLY A 68 4.23 20.22 -10.96
CA GLY A 68 3.47 20.87 -12.03
C GLY A 68 2.22 20.18 -12.60
N VAL A 69 1.30 19.66 -11.76
CA VAL A 69 -0.12 19.55 -12.18
C VAL A 69 -1.05 20.02 -11.07
N ASP A 70 -1.94 20.96 -11.42
CA ASP A 70 -2.83 21.66 -10.51
C ASP A 70 -3.94 20.74 -9.95
N SER A 71 -4.28 21.00 -8.68
CA SER A 71 -4.97 20.11 -7.74
C SER A 71 -6.47 19.80 -7.98
N ALA A 72 -6.95 19.77 -9.23
CA ALA A 72 -8.39 19.70 -9.49
C ALA A 72 -8.98 18.28 -9.68
N ASP A 73 -8.24 17.27 -10.15
CA ASP A 73 -8.90 16.09 -10.76
C ASP A 73 -8.67 14.71 -10.08
N THR A 74 -8.05 14.62 -8.91
CA THR A 74 -7.74 13.32 -8.28
C THR A 74 -8.94 12.59 -7.65
N ALA A 75 -10.12 13.21 -7.60
CA ALA A 75 -11.34 12.60 -7.06
C ALA A 75 -11.97 11.53 -7.98
N THR A 76 -11.65 11.53 -9.28
CA THR A 76 -12.42 10.75 -10.27
C THR A 76 -11.95 9.30 -10.43
N LEU A 77 -10.71 8.96 -10.07
CA LEU A 77 -10.17 7.60 -10.28
C LEU A 77 -10.64 6.55 -9.26
N LYS A 78 -11.18 6.95 -8.10
CA LYS A 78 -11.80 5.98 -7.16
C LYS A 78 -13.20 5.53 -7.62
N GLN A 79 -13.86 6.28 -8.49
CA GLN A 79 -15.25 6.00 -8.89
C GLN A 79 -15.33 5.14 -10.16
N GLU A 80 -14.36 5.25 -11.09
CA GLU A 80 -14.40 4.45 -12.34
C GLU A 80 -14.02 2.98 -12.16
N ILE A 81 -13.22 2.63 -11.15
CA ILE A 81 -12.89 1.23 -10.87
C ILE A 81 -14.11 0.51 -10.28
N SER A 82 -14.91 1.19 -9.45
CA SER A 82 -16.11 0.58 -8.85
C SER A 82 -17.23 0.35 -9.86
N PHE A 83 -17.28 1.08 -10.97
CA PHE A 83 -18.38 0.97 -11.94
C PHE A 83 -18.17 -0.11 -13.01
N LYS A 84 -16.92 -0.54 -13.28
CA LYS A 84 -16.63 -1.56 -14.31
C LYS A 84 -16.81 -3.02 -13.83
N PHE A 85 -16.93 -3.27 -12.52
CA PHE A 85 -17.13 -4.62 -11.98
C PHE A 85 -18.58 -4.93 -11.55
N ALA A 86 -19.54 -4.03 -11.85
CA ALA A 86 -20.94 -4.20 -11.47
C ALA A 86 -21.84 -4.66 -12.64
N HIS A 87 -21.26 -5.04 -13.79
CA HIS A 87 -22.04 -5.45 -14.96
C HIS A 87 -21.45 -6.65 -15.72
N GLU A 88 -21.03 -7.67 -14.97
CA GLU A 88 -21.16 -9.07 -15.40
C GLU A 88 -22.25 -9.75 -14.58
#